data_AF-A0A4Q2WVB2-F1
#
_entry.id   AF-A0A4Q2WVB2-F1
#
_cell.length_a   1.000
_cell.length_b   1.000
_cell.length_c   1.000
_cell.angle_alpha   90.00
_cell.angle_beta   90.00
_cell.angle_gamma   90.00
#
_symmetry.space_group_name_H-M   'P 1'
#
loop_
_entity.id
_entity.type
_entity.pdbx_description
1 polymer ?
#
loop_
_entity_poly.entity_id
_entity_poly.type
_entity_poly.pdbx_seq_one_letter_code
_entity_poly.pdbx_strand_id
1 'polypeptide(L)'
;MKSPMFKGLRRGRQCAIGRGAGLDAAIRHPNGVGTPPVPARARARRSAGWRPGAQPSQRTRPGGCLCSERQHQEERGMRVLLLAGLLAASGITAAHATCVARAGAQRPHLVELYTSEGCSSCPPAERWLSTLRGNAGYAPLEFHVDYWDTRDWHDPYADPRFVARQRESVGRSRRGIVYTPQVFVDGRLWKDWPKAPPPEPPALAAPALSFSVTRGDVLAVAVETDAGADHAVAVALTEDGLSNQVGGGENRGVRLAHDHVVRAFDEARPARAYEARLRVPADADLANASIVAFVQERRSGDVVQVVRLPLAACLADPGQAVRSRGAEQRD
;
A
#
# COMPACT_ATOMS: atom_id res chain seq x y z
N MET A 1 3.88 -41.78 42.38
CA MET A 1 3.45 -42.86 43.29
C MET A 1 3.77 -42.45 44.73
N LYS A 2 2.82 -42.66 45.65
CA LYS A 2 2.83 -42.43 47.12
C LYS A 2 2.50 -41.02 47.65
N SER A 3 1.22 -40.84 47.96
CA SER A 3 0.67 -40.07 49.10
C SER A 3 0.96 -40.83 50.44
N PRO A 4 0.54 -40.39 51.66
CA PRO A 4 -0.39 -39.29 52.01
C PRO A 4 -0.04 -38.46 53.27
N MET A 5 -0.82 -37.39 53.53
CA MET A 5 -1.18 -36.99 54.90
C MET A 5 -2.50 -36.19 54.95
N PHE A 6 -3.18 -36.27 56.09
CA PHE A 6 -4.61 -36.09 56.33
C PHE A 6 -4.88 -34.96 57.34
N LYS A 7 -6.16 -34.53 57.43
CA LYS A 7 -6.86 -33.70 58.46
C LYS A 7 -6.89 -32.19 58.17
N GLY A 8 -7.99 -31.45 58.28
CA GLY A 8 -9.39 -31.73 58.65
C GLY A 8 -10.14 -30.42 59.00
N LEU A 9 -11.47 -30.52 59.22
CA LEU A 9 -12.43 -29.54 59.81
C LEU A 9 -13.02 -28.47 58.83
N ARG A 10 -14.32 -28.08 58.83
CA ARG A 10 -15.45 -28.22 59.78
C ARG A 10 -16.81 -28.01 59.06
N ARG A 11 -17.83 -28.78 59.53
CA ARG A 11 -19.31 -28.61 59.66
C ARG A 11 -19.95 -27.26 59.23
N GLY A 12 -21.18 -27.16 58.71
CA GLY A 12 -22.25 -28.13 58.43
C GLY A 12 -23.64 -27.48 58.13
N ARG A 13 -24.50 -28.28 57.46
CA ARG A 13 -26.00 -28.37 57.42
C ARG A 13 -26.84 -27.11 57.10
N GLN A 14 -27.62 -27.00 56.01
CA GLN A 14 -28.79 -27.75 55.48
C GLN A 14 -30.10 -27.66 56.28
N CYS A 15 -31.15 -27.13 55.62
CA CYS A 15 -32.52 -27.63 55.43
C CYS A 15 -33.42 -26.47 54.92
N ALA A 16 -34.58 -26.63 54.28
CA ALA A 16 -35.12 -27.52 53.25
C ALA A 16 -36.50 -26.92 52.86
N ILE A 17 -36.79 -26.88 51.55
CA ILE A 17 -38.08 -27.12 50.85
C ILE A 17 -39.38 -26.37 51.25
N GLY A 18 -40.00 -25.75 50.24
CA GLY A 18 -41.45 -25.47 50.17
C GLY A 18 -41.88 -25.15 48.72
N ARG A 19 -42.89 -25.88 48.19
CA ARG A 19 -43.43 -25.83 46.81
C ARG A 19 -44.57 -24.80 46.66
N GLY A 20 -44.85 -24.34 45.44
CA GLY A 20 -46.18 -23.85 45.04
C GLY A 20 -46.26 -23.07 43.71
N ALA A 21 -47.05 -23.61 42.76
CA ALA A 21 -47.74 -23.04 41.57
C ALA A 21 -47.34 -21.63 41.07
N GLY A 22 -47.09 -21.36 39.79
CA GLY A 22 -47.84 -21.76 38.58
C GLY A 22 -48.64 -20.55 38.08
N LEU A 23 -48.30 -19.97 36.93
CA LEU A 23 -49.16 -19.17 36.05
C LEU A 23 -48.43 -18.85 34.73
N ASP A 24 -48.96 -19.42 33.64
CA ASP A 24 -48.61 -19.13 32.26
C ASP A 24 -49.02 -17.71 31.87
N ALA A 25 -48.15 -17.02 31.13
CA ALA A 25 -48.53 -15.82 30.36
C ALA A 25 -47.84 -15.83 28.99
N ALA A 26 -48.61 -16.27 28.01
CA ALA A 26 -48.34 -16.11 26.59
C ALA A 26 -48.38 -14.62 26.20
N ILE A 27 -47.40 -14.14 25.45
CA ILE A 27 -47.49 -12.87 24.70
C ILE A 27 -47.50 -13.20 23.22
N ARG A 28 -48.65 -12.95 22.59
CA ARG A 28 -48.91 -13.05 21.15
C ARG A 28 -48.43 -11.79 20.43
N HIS A 29 -48.00 -12.01 19.19
CA HIS A 29 -47.89 -11.02 18.12
C HIS A 29 -49.20 -10.24 17.89
N PRO A 30 -49.06 -9.06 17.25
CA PRO A 30 -49.88 -8.77 16.08
C PRO A 30 -49.07 -8.38 14.84
N ASN A 31 -49.63 -8.80 13.69
CA ASN A 31 -49.38 -8.38 12.30
C ASN A 31 -49.32 -6.83 12.18
N GLY A 32 -48.69 -6.17 11.20
CA GLY A 32 -48.25 -6.48 9.85
C GLY A 32 -48.45 -5.21 8.98
N VAL A 33 -47.78 -5.16 7.82
CA VAL A 33 -47.99 -4.28 6.64
C VAL A 33 -47.28 -2.90 6.62
N GLY A 34 -46.47 -2.69 5.57
CA GLY A 34 -46.11 -1.36 5.08
C GLY A 34 -44.76 -1.21 4.39
N THR A 35 -44.53 -1.87 3.25
CA THR A 35 -43.40 -1.57 2.33
C THR A 35 -43.72 -0.32 1.48
N PRO A 36 -42.81 0.65 1.33
CA PRO A 36 -42.96 1.72 0.35
C PRO A 36 -42.51 1.28 -1.05
N PRO A 37 -43.10 1.83 -2.13
CA PRO A 37 -42.94 1.32 -3.49
C PRO A 37 -41.68 1.84 -4.20
N VAL A 38 -41.13 0.96 -5.06
CA VAL A 38 -40.16 1.24 -6.12
C VAL A 38 -40.87 1.96 -7.29
N PRO A 39 -40.39 3.11 -7.79
CA PRO A 39 -40.89 3.62 -9.05
C PRO A 39 -40.25 2.87 -10.23
N ALA A 40 -41.14 2.46 -11.13
CA ALA A 40 -40.88 1.67 -12.31
C ALA A 40 -40.04 2.41 -13.38
N ARG A 41 -39.34 1.59 -14.16
CA ARG A 41 -38.64 1.92 -15.39
C ARG A 41 -39.56 2.64 -16.38
N ALA A 42 -39.23 3.88 -16.73
CA ALA A 42 -39.74 4.51 -17.94
C ALA A 42 -38.84 4.12 -19.13
N ARG A 43 -39.34 3.22 -19.99
CA ARG A 43 -38.86 3.08 -21.37
C ARG A 43 -39.46 4.24 -22.18
N ALA A 44 -38.64 5.24 -22.51
CA ALA A 44 -38.98 6.20 -23.54
C ALA A 44 -38.45 5.71 -24.90
N ARG A 45 -39.29 5.95 -25.89
CA ARG A 45 -39.25 5.43 -27.26
C ARG A 45 -38.25 6.18 -28.12
N ARG A 46 -37.90 5.52 -29.23
CA ARG A 46 -37.19 6.02 -30.40
C ARG A 46 -37.86 7.28 -30.98
N SER A 47 -37.05 8.27 -31.33
CA SER A 47 -37.25 9.22 -32.45
C SER A 47 -35.83 9.59 -32.92
N ALA A 48 -35.37 9.06 -34.05
CA ALA A 48 -35.60 9.56 -35.40
C ALA A 48 -34.94 10.94 -35.64
N GLY A 49 -33.79 10.89 -36.34
CA GLY A 49 -33.52 11.74 -37.50
C GLY A 49 -32.99 13.15 -37.25
N TRP A 50 -31.67 13.32 -37.33
CA TRP A 50 -31.08 14.38 -38.15
C TRP A 50 -29.59 14.13 -38.48
N ARG A 51 -29.34 13.75 -39.73
CA ARG A 51 -28.15 14.04 -40.55
C ARG A 51 -28.71 14.77 -41.77
N PRO A 52 -28.08 15.79 -42.36
CA PRO A 52 -26.84 15.59 -43.14
C PRO A 52 -25.93 16.83 -43.25
N GLY A 53 -24.84 16.71 -44.02
CA GLY A 53 -24.09 17.86 -44.57
C GLY A 53 -22.59 17.74 -44.33
N ALA A 54 -21.87 16.89 -45.07
CA ALA A 54 -21.29 17.20 -46.39
C ALA A 54 -19.94 17.94 -46.30
N GLN A 55 -18.88 17.17 -46.52
CA GLN A 55 -17.55 17.65 -46.93
C GLN A 55 -17.61 18.14 -48.39
N PRO A 56 -16.84 19.16 -48.75
CA PRO A 56 -16.27 19.26 -50.09
C PRO A 56 -14.73 19.31 -49.97
N SER A 57 -14.03 18.29 -50.46
CA SER A 57 -13.60 18.11 -51.86
C SER A 57 -12.37 18.94 -52.22
N GLN A 58 -11.33 18.18 -52.55
CA GLN A 58 -10.04 18.58 -53.06
C GLN A 58 -10.17 19.49 -54.29
N ARG A 59 -9.33 20.53 -54.35
CA ARG A 59 -9.04 21.25 -55.59
C ARG A 59 -7.68 20.81 -56.11
N THR A 60 -7.72 19.99 -57.13
CA THR A 60 -6.71 19.87 -58.16
C THR A 60 -6.68 21.15 -59.01
N ARG A 61 -5.49 21.57 -59.43
CA ARG A 61 -5.28 22.30 -60.68
C ARG A 61 -3.96 21.89 -61.34
N PRO A 62 -3.86 22.02 -62.68
CA PRO A 62 -3.01 21.20 -63.52
C PRO A 62 -1.89 21.96 -64.25
N GLY A 63 -0.92 21.22 -64.79
CA GLY A 63 -0.48 21.33 -66.19
C GLY A 63 0.66 22.29 -66.58
N GLY A 64 1.62 21.73 -67.33
CA GLY A 64 2.64 22.41 -68.17
C GLY A 64 4.08 22.12 -67.70
N CYS A 65 4.95 21.28 -68.29
CA CYS A 65 5.34 21.02 -69.70
C CYS A 65 5.66 22.32 -70.46
N LEU A 66 6.82 22.59 -71.07
CA LEU A 66 8.04 21.90 -71.54
C LEU A 66 9.18 22.97 -71.54
N CYS A 67 10.50 22.78 -71.66
CA CYS A 67 11.36 22.16 -72.68
C CYS A 67 12.81 22.37 -72.15
N SER A 68 13.65 21.34 -72.07
CA SER A 68 14.72 21.05 -73.05
C SER A 68 15.82 22.12 -73.16
N GLU A 69 16.93 21.89 -72.47
CA GLU A 69 18.24 22.31 -72.96
C GLU A 69 19.28 21.22 -72.61
N ARG A 70 19.55 20.37 -73.61
CA ARG A 70 20.71 19.48 -73.63
C ARG A 70 21.89 20.27 -74.18
N GLN A 71 23.01 20.34 -73.45
CA GLN A 71 24.36 20.25 -74.03
C GLN A 71 25.28 19.57 -73.00
N HIS A 72 25.70 18.34 -73.31
CA HIS A 72 27.09 17.94 -73.61
C HIS A 72 27.99 17.90 -72.36
N GLN A 73 28.20 16.70 -71.81
CA GLN A 73 29.31 15.79 -72.17
C GLN A 73 30.66 16.40 -71.81
N GLU A 74 31.26 15.93 -70.71
CA GLU A 74 32.55 15.26 -70.82
C GLU A 74 32.87 14.42 -69.58
N GLU A 75 33.64 13.39 -69.86
CA GLU A 75 33.92 12.19 -69.09
C GLU A 75 34.65 12.45 -67.77
N ARG A 76 34.46 11.57 -66.78
CA ARG A 76 35.55 10.77 -66.17
C ARG A 76 35.06 9.95 -64.97
N GLY A 77 35.20 8.64 -65.12
CA GLY A 77 35.88 7.80 -64.13
C GLY A 77 35.23 7.63 -62.76
N MET A 78 34.45 6.55 -62.63
CA MET A 78 34.60 5.52 -61.61
C MET A 78 35.36 5.93 -60.32
N ARG A 79 34.62 6.25 -59.26
CA ARG A 79 34.98 5.97 -57.85
C ARG A 79 33.73 6.00 -56.99
N VAL A 80 33.01 4.89 -57.05
CA VAL A 80 32.11 4.45 -55.98
C VAL A 80 32.98 4.26 -54.74
N LEU A 81 32.71 5.00 -53.68
CA LEU A 81 32.68 4.54 -52.27
C LEU A 81 32.75 5.72 -51.28
N LEU A 82 31.90 5.61 -50.26
CA LEU A 82 31.96 6.23 -48.92
C LEU A 82 31.48 7.67 -48.78
N LEU A 83 30.17 7.84 -48.52
CA LEU A 83 29.61 8.84 -47.57
C LEU A 83 28.13 8.58 -47.26
N ALA A 84 27.75 7.31 -47.06
CA ALA A 84 26.44 6.94 -46.54
C ALA A 84 26.65 6.12 -45.27
N GLY A 85 26.42 6.74 -44.12
CA GLY A 85 26.34 6.01 -42.85
C GLY A 85 27.06 6.69 -41.70
N LEU A 86 26.49 7.78 -41.18
CA LEU A 86 26.78 8.25 -39.81
C LEU A 86 25.63 9.13 -39.30
N LEU A 87 24.43 8.57 -39.35
CA LEU A 87 23.31 8.95 -38.47
C LEU A 87 22.80 7.69 -37.77
N ALA A 88 23.72 6.93 -37.17
CA ALA A 88 23.35 6.01 -36.11
C ALA A 88 23.03 6.89 -34.90
N ALA A 89 21.76 7.25 -34.76
CA ALA A 89 21.23 7.89 -33.58
C ALA A 89 21.55 6.99 -32.38
N SER A 90 22.55 7.38 -31.61
CA SER A 90 22.82 6.84 -30.28
C SER A 90 21.64 7.19 -29.38
N GLY A 91 20.60 6.36 -29.43
CA GLY A 91 19.57 6.33 -28.41
C GLY A 91 20.21 5.85 -27.13
N ILE A 92 20.78 6.77 -26.35
CA ILE A 92 21.15 6.50 -24.97
C ILE A 92 19.82 6.38 -24.23
N THR A 93 19.25 5.18 -24.20
CA THR A 93 18.24 4.83 -23.21
C THR A 93 18.91 4.99 -21.86
N ALA A 94 18.54 6.03 -21.12
CA ALA A 94 18.98 6.21 -19.75
C ALA A 94 18.70 4.90 -19.00
N ALA A 95 19.75 4.23 -18.54
CA ALA A 95 19.60 3.07 -17.69
C ALA A 95 18.94 3.56 -16.39
N HIS A 96 17.64 3.28 -16.24
CA HIS A 96 16.96 3.58 -15.00
C HIS A 96 17.64 2.74 -13.90
N ALA A 97 17.98 3.38 -12.78
CA ALA A 97 18.51 2.67 -11.64
C ALA A 97 17.45 1.66 -11.16
N THR A 98 17.76 0.37 -11.32
CA THR A 98 16.91 -0.72 -10.86
C THR A 98 17.50 -1.27 -9.58
N CYS A 99 16.74 -1.18 -8.50
CA CYS A 99 17.16 -1.64 -7.19
C CYS A 99 16.47 -2.96 -6.89
N VAL A 100 17.19 -3.95 -6.36
CA VAL A 100 16.63 -5.29 -6.13
C VAL A 100 16.74 -5.63 -4.65
N ALA A 101 15.66 -6.12 -4.08
CA ALA A 101 15.60 -6.66 -2.73
C ALA A 101 15.13 -8.12 -2.76
N ARG A 102 15.66 -8.94 -1.85
CA ARG A 102 15.29 -10.35 -1.72
C ARG A 102 15.08 -10.68 -0.25
N ALA A 103 14.21 -11.63 0.03
CA ALA A 103 14.04 -12.19 1.36
C ALA A 103 15.39 -12.74 1.87
N GLY A 104 15.78 -12.29 3.05
CA GLY A 104 16.98 -12.76 3.74
C GLY A 104 16.73 -14.05 4.53
N ALA A 105 17.78 -14.54 5.20
CA ALA A 105 17.67 -15.70 6.09
C ALA A 105 16.78 -15.44 7.32
N GLN A 106 16.58 -14.18 7.69
CA GLN A 106 15.69 -13.76 8.77
C GLN A 106 14.52 -12.99 8.16
N ARG A 107 13.30 -13.34 8.58
CA ARG A 107 12.08 -12.68 8.17
C ARG A 107 11.74 -11.56 9.18
N PRO A 108 11.69 -10.29 8.78
CA PRO A 108 11.23 -9.24 9.66
C PRO A 108 9.73 -9.40 9.96
N HIS A 109 9.31 -9.03 11.17
CA HIS A 109 7.90 -8.92 11.50
C HIS A 109 7.28 -7.74 10.76
N LEU A 110 6.18 -7.96 10.05
CA LEU A 110 5.37 -6.85 9.54
C LEU A 110 4.59 -6.28 10.72
N VAL A 111 4.78 -4.99 11.02
CA VAL A 111 4.02 -4.30 12.07
C VAL A 111 3.15 -3.25 11.40
N GLU A 112 1.84 -3.32 11.62
CA GLU A 112 0.89 -2.35 11.10
C GLU A 112 0.28 -1.59 12.26
N LEU A 113 0.58 -0.30 12.35
CA LEU A 113 -0.07 0.62 13.28
C LEU A 113 -1.15 1.39 12.52
N TYR A 114 -2.38 1.33 13.02
CA TYR A 114 -3.48 2.21 12.58
C TYR A 114 -3.61 3.36 13.58
N THR A 115 -3.41 4.58 13.10
CA THR A 115 -3.28 5.82 13.89
C THR A 115 -4.00 7.01 13.25
N SER A 116 -4.02 8.16 13.91
CA SER A 116 -4.39 9.44 13.32
C SER A 116 -3.84 10.60 14.17
N GLU A 117 -3.44 11.69 13.52
CA GLU A 117 -3.10 12.94 14.20
C GLU A 117 -4.27 13.50 15.02
N GLY A 118 -5.52 13.17 14.68
CA GLY A 118 -6.70 13.59 15.43
C GLY A 118 -6.96 12.82 16.74
N CYS A 119 -6.27 11.70 16.95
CA CYS A 119 -6.46 10.77 18.07
C CYS A 119 -5.48 11.06 19.21
N SER A 120 -5.94 11.51 20.37
CA SER A 120 -5.04 11.87 21.50
C SER A 120 -4.34 10.69 22.17
N SER A 121 -4.89 9.48 22.04
CA SER A 121 -4.30 8.25 22.59
C SER A 121 -3.25 7.63 21.67
N CYS A 122 -3.08 8.15 20.45
CA CYS A 122 -2.22 7.62 19.43
C CYS A 122 -0.72 7.97 19.57
N PRO A 123 -0.31 9.17 19.99
CA PRO A 123 1.11 9.55 20.06
C PRO A 123 2.03 8.59 20.84
N PRO A 124 1.60 7.92 21.94
CA PRO A 124 2.41 6.85 22.55
C PRO A 124 2.70 5.66 21.62
N ALA A 125 1.78 5.30 20.73
CA ALA A 125 1.94 4.24 19.74
C ALA A 125 2.92 4.64 18.64
N GLU A 126 2.76 5.85 18.10
CA GLU A 126 3.61 6.42 17.06
C GLU A 126 5.06 6.50 17.55
N ARG A 127 5.27 7.04 18.76
CA ARG A 127 6.60 7.06 19.41
C ARG A 127 7.20 5.67 19.61
N TRP A 128 6.40 4.67 19.93
CA TRP A 128 6.90 3.30 20.03
C TRP A 128 7.30 2.77 18.65
N LEU A 129 6.48 2.98 17.62
CA LEU A 129 6.76 2.54 16.27
C LEU A 129 8.06 3.17 15.75
N SER A 130 8.30 4.46 16.02
CA SER A 130 9.56 5.16 15.73
C SER A 130 10.80 4.49 16.31
N THR A 131 10.68 3.77 17.44
CA THR A 131 11.84 3.03 18.00
C THR A 131 12.27 1.83 17.15
N LEU A 132 11.43 1.40 16.20
CA LEU A 132 11.72 0.32 15.25
C LEU A 132 12.52 0.81 14.03
N ARG A 133 12.72 2.12 13.89
CA ARG A 133 13.52 2.70 12.80
C ARG A 133 14.93 2.10 12.79
N GLY A 134 15.34 1.60 11.62
CA GLY A 134 16.65 0.96 11.43
C GLY A 134 16.76 -0.46 11.98
N ASN A 135 15.74 -0.99 12.66
CA ASN A 135 15.73 -2.36 13.13
C ASN A 135 15.38 -3.33 11.99
N ALA A 136 16.35 -4.13 11.54
CA ALA A 136 16.17 -5.09 10.46
C ALA A 136 15.22 -6.26 10.80
N GLY A 137 14.87 -6.45 12.07
CA GLY A 137 13.88 -7.44 12.52
C GLY A 137 12.42 -7.01 12.34
N TYR A 138 12.17 -5.78 11.88
CA TYR A 138 10.83 -5.23 11.69
C TYR A 138 10.68 -4.54 10.34
N ALA A 139 9.46 -4.60 9.80
CA ALA A 139 8.99 -3.80 8.69
C ALA A 139 7.73 -3.06 9.14
N PRO A 140 7.87 -1.90 9.80
CA PRO A 140 6.73 -1.15 10.31
C PRO A 140 6.02 -0.41 9.17
N LEU A 141 4.70 -0.28 9.31
CA LEU A 141 3.79 0.47 8.45
C LEU A 141 2.86 1.29 9.37
N GLU A 142 2.89 2.61 9.23
CA GLU A 142 1.99 3.53 9.92
C GLU A 142 0.89 3.99 8.97
N PHE A 143 -0.33 3.52 9.22
CA PHE A 143 -1.52 3.78 8.44
C PHE A 143 -2.40 4.82 9.15
N HIS A 144 -2.50 6.01 8.57
CA HIS A 144 -3.36 7.07 9.09
C HIS A 144 -4.81 6.87 8.63
N VAL A 145 -5.74 6.76 9.57
CA VAL A 145 -7.16 6.58 9.28
C VAL A 145 -7.88 7.92 9.21
N ASP A 146 -8.92 8.00 8.36
CA ASP A 146 -9.66 9.24 8.08
C ASP A 146 -10.87 9.48 9.00
N TYR A 147 -11.29 8.49 9.80
CA TYR A 147 -12.50 8.64 10.64
C TYR A 147 -12.32 9.58 11.86
N TRP A 148 -11.11 10.11 12.07
CA TRP A 148 -10.81 11.17 13.03
C TRP A 148 -10.83 12.57 12.42
N ASP A 149 -10.92 12.66 11.09
CA ASP A 149 -10.97 13.94 10.41
C ASP A 149 -12.25 14.70 10.73
N THR A 150 -12.11 16.01 10.77
CA THR A 150 -13.21 16.94 11.03
C THR A 150 -13.32 17.91 9.88
N ARG A 151 -14.38 18.74 9.89
CA ARG A 151 -14.51 19.82 8.92
C ARG A 151 -13.36 20.83 8.97
N ASP A 152 -12.73 21.00 10.14
CA ASP A 152 -11.71 22.03 10.39
C ASP A 152 -10.27 21.50 10.38
N TRP A 153 -10.09 20.17 10.31
CA TRP A 153 -8.79 19.53 10.28
C TRP A 153 -8.87 18.15 9.63
N HIS A 154 -7.96 17.94 8.68
CA HIS A 154 -7.73 16.67 8.02
C HIS A 154 -6.28 16.26 8.29
N ASP A 155 -6.09 15.03 8.74
CA ASP A 155 -4.78 14.42 8.85
C ASP A 155 -4.18 14.27 7.43
N PRO A 156 -3.04 14.90 7.12
CA PRO A 156 -2.48 14.94 5.77
C PRO A 156 -2.03 13.56 5.25
N TYR A 157 -1.90 12.57 6.13
CA TYR A 157 -1.50 11.22 5.77
C TYR A 157 -2.68 10.25 5.72
N ALA A 158 -3.88 10.69 6.11
CA ALA A 158 -5.05 9.84 6.17
C ALA A 158 -5.55 9.43 4.79
N ASP A 159 -5.95 8.16 4.67
CA ASP A 159 -6.55 7.62 3.44
C ASP A 159 -7.72 6.68 3.79
N PRO A 160 -8.91 6.84 3.17
CA PRO A 160 -10.04 5.93 3.37
C PRO A 160 -9.70 4.45 3.10
N ARG A 161 -8.73 4.18 2.23
CA ARG A 161 -8.23 2.82 1.95
C ARG A 161 -7.58 2.20 3.18
N PHE A 162 -6.98 3.00 4.06
CA PHE A 162 -6.37 2.51 5.30
C PHE A 162 -7.43 2.09 6.32
N VAL A 163 -8.58 2.76 6.37
CA VAL A 163 -9.75 2.29 7.13
C VAL A 163 -10.32 1.00 6.55
N ALA A 164 -10.38 0.88 5.22
CA ALA A 164 -10.82 -0.35 4.57
C ALA A 164 -9.91 -1.53 4.93
N ARG A 165 -8.58 -1.31 4.87
CA ARG A 165 -7.58 -2.29 5.29
C ARG A 165 -7.72 -2.68 6.76
N GLN A 166 -7.90 -1.71 7.65
CA GLN A 166 -8.11 -1.97 9.08
C GLN A 166 -9.34 -2.84 9.33
N ARG A 167 -10.46 -2.52 8.67
CA ARG A 167 -11.70 -3.30 8.75
C ARG A 167 -11.50 -4.73 8.26
N GLU A 168 -10.73 -4.93 7.20
CA GLU A 168 -10.38 -6.24 6.68
C GLU A 168 -9.59 -7.06 7.72
N SER A 169 -8.54 -6.48 8.30
CA SER A 169 -7.72 -7.11 9.35
C SER A 169 -8.53 -7.43 10.61
N VAL A 170 -9.38 -6.50 11.05
CA VAL A 170 -10.33 -6.72 12.15
C VAL A 170 -11.30 -7.86 11.84
N GLY A 171 -11.86 -7.89 10.62
CA GLY A 171 -12.80 -8.94 10.19
C GLY A 171 -12.19 -10.34 10.23
N ARG A 172 -10.92 -10.46 9.85
CA ARG A 172 -10.16 -11.73 9.91
C ARG A 172 -9.87 -12.20 11.33
N SER A 173 -9.68 -11.27 12.27
CA SER A 173 -9.41 -11.57 13.69
C SER A 173 -10.60 -12.18 14.46
N ARG A 174 -11.80 -12.24 13.83
CA ARG A 174 -13.07 -12.79 14.37
C ARG A 174 -13.61 -12.19 15.68
N ARG A 175 -12.89 -11.26 16.33
CA ARG A 175 -13.23 -10.67 17.64
C ARG A 175 -12.76 -9.22 17.82
N GLY A 176 -12.59 -8.47 16.74
CA GLY A 176 -12.11 -7.09 16.80
C GLY A 176 -13.23 -6.07 16.57
N ILE A 177 -13.05 -4.90 17.15
CA ILE A 177 -13.67 -3.64 16.71
C ILE A 177 -12.58 -2.78 16.07
N VAL A 178 -12.96 -1.87 15.19
CA VAL A 178 -12.06 -0.83 14.67
C VAL A 178 -11.87 0.23 15.75
N TYR A 179 -10.63 0.56 16.06
CA TYR A 179 -10.24 1.62 16.99
C TYR A 179 -8.79 2.07 16.72
N THR A 180 -8.37 3.19 17.30
CA THR A 180 -6.97 3.63 17.30
C THR A 180 -6.51 3.98 18.72
N PRO A 181 -5.20 3.86 19.00
CA PRO A 181 -4.21 3.14 18.20
C PRO A 181 -4.50 1.64 18.18
N GLN A 182 -4.33 0.99 17.03
CA GLN A 182 -4.50 -0.46 16.89
C GLN A 182 -3.33 -1.05 16.13
N VAL A 183 -2.73 -2.10 16.70
CA VAL A 183 -1.52 -2.72 16.17
C VAL A 183 -1.80 -4.15 15.72
N PHE A 184 -1.37 -4.46 14.51
CA PHE A 184 -1.28 -5.82 14.00
C PHE A 184 0.18 -6.18 13.79
N VAL A 185 0.50 -7.44 14.02
CA VAL A 185 1.82 -8.01 13.74
C VAL A 185 1.62 -9.30 12.97
N ASP A 186 2.28 -9.39 11.81
CA ASP A 186 2.14 -10.48 10.85
C ASP A 186 0.66 -10.84 10.54
N GLY A 187 -0.20 -9.83 10.42
CA GLY A 187 -1.62 -9.97 10.14
C GLY A 187 -2.51 -10.30 11.36
N ARG A 188 -1.93 -10.38 12.56
CA ARG A 188 -2.64 -10.74 13.80
C ARG A 188 -2.75 -9.57 14.74
N LEU A 189 -3.93 -9.38 15.34
CA LEU A 189 -4.14 -8.33 16.32
C LEU A 189 -3.22 -8.53 17.53
N TRP A 190 -2.36 -7.56 17.80
CA TRP A 190 -1.48 -7.53 18.95
C TRP A 190 -2.08 -6.53 19.95
N LYS A 191 -2.59 -7.00 21.09
CA LYS A 191 -3.27 -6.13 22.07
C LYS A 191 -2.33 -5.59 23.13
N ASP A 192 -1.34 -6.39 23.52
CA ASP A 192 -0.42 -6.08 24.63
C ASP A 192 0.88 -5.42 24.16
N TRP A 193 0.87 -4.81 22.96
CA TRP A 193 1.98 -3.99 22.50
C TRP A 193 2.17 -2.78 23.43
N PRO A 194 3.40 -2.27 23.59
CA PRO A 194 4.67 -2.90 23.25
C PRO A 194 5.24 -3.77 24.39
N LYS A 195 4.39 -4.15 25.36
CA LYS A 195 4.81 -4.76 26.63
C LYS A 195 5.09 -6.25 26.52
N ALA A 196 4.33 -6.97 25.70
CA ALA A 196 4.56 -8.36 25.37
C ALA A 196 5.52 -8.48 24.19
N PRO A 197 6.25 -9.60 24.01
CA PRO A 197 6.91 -9.90 22.74
C PRO A 197 5.87 -10.05 21.62
N PRO A 198 6.26 -9.86 20.35
CA PRO A 198 5.38 -10.19 19.23
C PRO A 198 5.02 -11.69 19.30
N PRO A 199 3.82 -12.08 18.86
CA PRO A 199 3.47 -13.48 18.64
C PRO A 199 4.52 -14.13 17.73
N GLU A 200 4.83 -15.40 18.00
CA GLU A 200 5.66 -16.16 17.09
C GLU A 200 4.99 -16.20 15.70
N PRO A 201 5.77 -15.94 14.64
CA PRO A 201 5.22 -15.98 13.31
C PRO A 201 4.85 -17.45 12.99
N PRO A 202 3.86 -17.69 12.12
CA PRO A 202 3.45 -19.05 11.81
C PRO A 202 4.65 -19.87 11.30
N ALA A 203 4.76 -21.12 11.76
CA ALA A 203 5.79 -22.10 11.38
C ALA A 203 5.56 -22.65 9.95
N LEU A 204 5.23 -21.76 9.02
CA LEU A 204 5.03 -22.06 7.61
C LEU A 204 6.35 -21.85 6.86
N ALA A 205 6.58 -22.68 5.84
CA ALA A 205 7.62 -22.42 4.85
C ALA A 205 7.33 -21.06 4.22
N ALA A 206 8.22 -20.09 4.43
CA ALA A 206 8.07 -18.77 3.85
C ALA A 206 8.32 -18.87 2.35
N PRO A 207 7.40 -18.41 1.49
CA PRO A 207 7.67 -18.36 0.06
C PRO A 207 8.89 -17.48 -0.22
N ALA A 208 9.59 -17.77 -1.31
CA ALA A 208 10.57 -16.85 -1.87
C ALA A 208 9.85 -15.53 -2.19
N LEU A 209 10.50 -14.41 -1.86
CA LEU A 209 10.02 -13.09 -2.22
C LEU A 209 11.21 -12.24 -2.63
N SER A 210 11.11 -11.64 -3.79
CA SER A 210 12.02 -10.59 -4.23
C SER A 210 11.27 -9.55 -5.03
N PHE A 211 11.84 -8.36 -5.12
CA PHE A 211 11.29 -7.34 -5.99
C PHE A 211 12.39 -6.45 -6.56
N SER A 212 12.08 -5.85 -7.69
CA SER A 212 12.86 -4.75 -8.26
C SER A 212 12.06 -3.46 -8.24
N VAL A 213 12.73 -2.34 -7.97
CA VAL A 213 12.14 -0.99 -7.98
C VAL A 213 12.76 -0.20 -9.13
N THR A 214 11.91 0.37 -9.97
CA THR A 214 12.32 1.26 -11.06
C THR A 214 11.64 2.62 -10.87
N ARG A 215 12.45 3.68 -10.88
CA ARG A 215 11.96 5.06 -10.76
C ARG A 215 11.63 5.65 -12.13
N GLY A 216 10.39 6.13 -12.28
CA GLY A 216 9.90 6.97 -13.38
C GLY A 216 8.87 7.98 -12.85
N ASP A 217 7.80 8.23 -13.62
CA ASP A 217 6.65 9.05 -13.17
C ASP A 217 5.93 8.44 -11.95
N VAL A 218 6.09 7.13 -11.77
CA VAL A 218 5.67 6.35 -10.61
C VAL A 218 6.84 5.47 -10.17
N LEU A 219 6.79 4.94 -8.96
CA LEU A 219 7.65 3.82 -8.57
C LEU A 219 7.01 2.52 -9.06
N ALA A 220 7.61 1.88 -10.06
CA ALA A 220 7.23 0.56 -10.51
C ALA A 220 7.95 -0.49 -9.66
N VAL A 221 7.20 -1.38 -9.01
CA VAL A 221 7.72 -2.45 -8.16
C VAL A 221 7.32 -3.79 -8.74
N ALA A 222 8.24 -4.46 -9.43
CA ALA A 222 8.01 -5.79 -9.98
C ALA A 222 8.38 -6.84 -8.93
N VAL A 223 7.39 -7.61 -8.47
CA VAL A 223 7.51 -8.59 -7.39
C VAL A 223 7.51 -10.00 -7.97
N GLU A 224 8.48 -10.80 -7.53
CA GLU A 224 8.61 -12.22 -7.85
C GLU A 224 8.46 -13.05 -6.58
N THR A 225 7.58 -14.05 -6.61
CA THR A 225 7.35 -14.97 -5.51
C THR A 225 6.86 -16.33 -6.02
N ASP A 226 7.16 -17.39 -5.28
CA ASP A 226 6.64 -18.75 -5.50
C ASP A 226 5.39 -19.06 -4.66
N ALA A 227 4.80 -18.04 -4.03
CA ALA A 227 3.59 -18.17 -3.23
C ALA A 227 2.40 -18.74 -4.03
N GLY A 228 1.60 -19.59 -3.38
CA GLY A 228 0.44 -20.25 -3.98
C GLY A 228 -0.75 -19.30 -4.27
N ALA A 229 -1.78 -19.82 -4.94
CA ALA A 229 -2.98 -19.07 -5.33
C ALA A 229 -3.88 -18.61 -4.14
N ASP A 230 -3.65 -19.20 -2.98
CA ASP A 230 -4.22 -18.85 -1.67
C ASP A 230 -3.53 -17.65 -1.03
N HIS A 231 -2.44 -17.14 -1.60
CA HIS A 231 -1.70 -15.98 -1.12
C HIS A 231 -1.95 -14.73 -1.96
N ALA A 232 -1.75 -13.58 -1.32
CA ALA A 232 -1.76 -12.27 -1.94
C ALA A 232 -0.48 -11.49 -1.59
N VAL A 233 -0.07 -10.62 -2.51
CA VAL A 233 1.06 -9.70 -2.37
C VAL A 233 0.50 -8.30 -2.19
N ALA A 234 1.10 -7.52 -1.30
CA ALA A 234 0.87 -6.09 -1.18
C ALA A 234 2.21 -5.35 -1.16
N VAL A 235 2.19 -4.08 -1.55
CA VAL A 235 3.39 -3.23 -1.58
C VAL A 235 3.07 -1.84 -1.02
N ALA A 236 3.89 -1.39 -0.08
CA ALA A 236 3.82 -0.06 0.52
C ALA A 236 5.09 0.74 0.22
N LEU A 237 4.91 2.05 -0.01
CA LEU A 237 5.95 3.07 0.14
C LEU A 237 5.76 3.71 1.52
N THR A 238 6.76 3.59 2.38
CA THR A 238 6.79 4.26 3.68
C THR A 238 7.75 5.43 3.66
N GLU A 239 7.57 6.40 4.54
CA GLU A 239 8.48 7.50 4.77
C GLU A 239 8.67 7.77 6.25
N ASP A 240 9.92 8.03 6.63
CA ASP A 240 10.29 8.32 8.00
C ASP A 240 10.64 9.81 8.18
N GLY A 241 10.55 10.33 9.40
CA GLY A 241 11.05 11.67 9.73
C GLY A 241 10.11 12.81 9.35
N LEU A 242 8.83 12.49 9.17
CA LEU A 242 7.80 13.48 8.91
C LEU A 242 7.45 14.22 10.19
N SER A 243 7.06 15.48 10.07
CA SER A 243 6.56 16.26 11.20
C SER A 243 5.51 17.25 10.74
N ASN A 244 4.44 17.37 11.51
CA ASN A 244 3.34 18.26 11.19
C ASN A 244 2.88 19.03 12.43
N GLN A 245 2.42 20.26 12.20
CA GLN A 245 1.73 21.04 13.22
C GLN A 245 0.23 20.74 13.13
N VAL A 246 -0.30 20.08 14.16
CA VAL A 246 -1.71 19.65 14.15
C VAL A 246 -2.63 20.86 14.36
N GLY A 247 -3.51 21.11 13.38
CA GLY A 247 -4.42 22.26 13.37
C GLY A 247 -5.78 22.00 14.03
N GLY A 248 -6.17 20.74 14.27
CA GLY A 248 -7.45 20.40 14.88
C GLY A 248 -7.51 19.00 15.47
N GLY A 249 -8.72 18.57 15.85
CA GLY A 249 -8.90 17.36 16.64
C GLY A 249 -8.35 17.48 18.07
N GLU A 250 -8.18 16.34 18.72
CA GLU A 250 -7.79 16.29 20.13
C GLU A 250 -6.34 16.73 20.37
N ASN A 251 -5.48 16.61 19.35
CA ASN A 251 -4.06 17.02 19.40
C ASN A 251 -3.82 18.44 18.86
N ARG A 252 -4.86 19.29 18.72
CA ARG A 252 -4.70 20.67 18.22
C ARG A 252 -3.58 21.42 18.95
N GLY A 253 -2.70 22.04 18.18
CA GLY A 253 -1.58 22.83 18.69
C GLY A 253 -0.33 22.02 19.03
N VAL A 254 -0.41 20.68 18.98
CA VAL A 254 0.76 19.81 19.15
C VAL A 254 1.49 19.67 17.83
N ARG A 255 2.83 19.59 17.89
CA ARG A 255 3.65 19.15 16.77
C ARG A 255 3.95 17.68 16.94
N LEU A 256 3.53 16.88 15.98
CA LEU A 256 3.77 15.44 15.96
C LEU A 256 4.92 15.11 15.00
N ALA A 257 5.59 13.99 15.26
CA ALA A 257 6.64 13.44 14.45
C ALA A 257 6.27 11.99 14.16
N HIS A 258 6.48 11.58 12.90
CA HIS A 258 5.97 10.32 12.38
C HIS A 258 7.07 9.57 11.65
N ASP A 259 7.00 8.24 11.74
CA ASP A 259 7.95 7.32 11.13
C ASP A 259 7.22 6.15 10.51
N HIS A 260 7.71 5.65 9.39
CA HIS A 260 7.09 4.54 8.68
C HIS A 260 5.69 4.86 8.13
N VAL A 261 5.36 6.14 7.94
CA VAL A 261 4.09 6.61 7.38
C VAL A 261 3.91 6.04 5.99
N VAL A 262 2.81 5.33 5.76
CA VAL A 262 2.49 4.77 4.44
C VAL A 262 2.05 5.90 3.50
N ARG A 263 2.95 6.31 2.60
CA ARG A 263 2.73 7.37 1.61
C ARG A 263 2.03 6.88 0.35
N ALA A 264 2.18 5.59 0.03
CA ALA A 264 1.44 4.93 -1.05
C ALA A 264 1.28 3.45 -0.75
N PHE A 265 0.13 2.88 -1.12
CA PHE A 265 -0.18 1.47 -0.88
C PHE A 265 -0.88 0.87 -2.08
N ASP A 266 -0.36 -0.26 -2.54
CA ASP A 266 -1.01 -1.16 -3.49
C ASP A 266 -1.48 -2.39 -2.70
N GLU A 267 -2.80 -2.50 -2.57
CA GLU A 267 -3.47 -3.45 -1.68
C GLU A 267 -3.19 -4.91 -2.06
N ALA A 268 -3.46 -5.82 -1.11
CA ALA A 268 -3.21 -7.24 -1.28
C ALA A 268 -3.98 -7.84 -2.48
N ARG A 269 -3.27 -8.27 -3.52
CA ARG A 269 -3.84 -8.94 -4.72
C ARG A 269 -3.17 -10.29 -4.95
N PRO A 270 -3.81 -11.24 -5.68
CA PRO A 270 -3.25 -12.56 -5.92
C PRO A 270 -1.80 -12.52 -6.45
N ALA A 271 -0.93 -13.37 -5.90
CA ALA A 271 0.53 -13.29 -6.05
C ALA A 271 1.11 -13.57 -7.46
N ARG A 272 0.27 -13.92 -8.46
CA ARG A 272 0.73 -14.18 -9.84
C ARG A 272 1.30 -12.91 -10.47
N ALA A 273 2.51 -12.99 -11.04
CA ALA A 273 3.20 -11.93 -11.80
C ALA A 273 2.77 -10.51 -11.40
N TYR A 274 3.26 -10.07 -10.24
CA TYR A 274 2.76 -8.88 -9.57
C TYR A 274 3.64 -7.67 -9.89
N GLU A 275 3.03 -6.61 -10.41
CA GLU A 275 3.65 -5.29 -10.53
C GLU A 275 2.80 -4.29 -9.76
N ALA A 276 3.43 -3.56 -8.83
CA ALA A 276 2.86 -2.41 -8.15
C ALA A 276 3.25 -1.14 -8.91
N ARG A 277 2.32 -0.18 -9.02
CA ARG A 277 2.60 1.17 -9.50
C ARG A 277 2.25 2.18 -8.44
N LEU A 278 3.25 2.61 -7.67
CA LEU A 278 3.06 3.51 -6.55
C LEU A 278 3.22 4.96 -7.02
N ARG A 279 2.15 5.73 -6.92
CA ARG A 279 2.22 7.18 -7.10
C ARG A 279 2.87 7.80 -5.87
N VAL A 280 4.04 8.40 -6.07
CA VAL A 280 4.77 9.09 -4.99
C VAL A 280 4.12 10.46 -4.76
N PRO A 281 3.72 10.80 -3.54
CA PRO A 281 3.30 12.16 -3.21
C PRO A 281 4.40 13.17 -3.55
N ALA A 282 4.04 14.37 -4.01
CA ALA A 282 5.01 15.36 -4.48
C ALA A 282 5.95 15.87 -3.37
N ASP A 283 5.49 15.80 -2.13
CA ASP A 283 6.18 16.21 -0.91
C ASP A 283 6.94 15.06 -0.23
N ALA A 284 6.91 13.84 -0.77
CA ALA A 284 7.60 12.70 -0.19
C ALA A 284 9.11 12.75 -0.47
N ASP A 285 9.92 12.56 0.58
CA ASP A 285 11.37 12.44 0.48
C ASP A 285 11.78 10.96 0.33
N LEU A 286 12.12 10.57 -0.90
CA LEU A 286 12.57 9.21 -1.18
C LEU A 286 13.90 8.83 -0.50
N ALA A 287 14.69 9.80 -0.01
CA ALA A 287 15.87 9.52 0.79
C ALA A 287 15.50 8.95 2.18
N ASN A 288 14.34 9.30 2.70
CA ASN A 288 13.80 8.78 3.96
C ASN A 288 12.75 7.69 3.75
N ALA A 289 12.57 7.22 2.51
CA ALA A 289 11.54 6.25 2.18
C ALA A 289 12.05 4.80 2.16
N SER A 290 11.11 3.86 2.31
CA SER A 290 11.34 2.43 2.10
C SER A 290 10.23 1.82 1.26
N ILE A 291 10.55 0.80 0.46
CA ILE A 291 9.55 -0.12 -0.09
C ILE A 291 9.41 -1.31 0.84
N VAL A 292 8.18 -1.66 1.20
CA VAL A 292 7.85 -2.88 1.94
C VAL A 292 6.92 -3.72 1.06
N ALA A 293 7.38 -4.90 0.67
CA ALA A 293 6.55 -5.89 -0.01
C ALA A 293 6.34 -7.09 0.91
N PHE A 294 5.12 -7.61 0.96
CA PHE A 294 4.81 -8.76 1.81
C PHE A 294 3.80 -9.69 1.16
N VAL A 295 3.88 -10.97 1.54
CA VAL A 295 2.96 -12.03 1.15
C VAL A 295 2.10 -12.38 2.35
N GLN A 296 0.78 -12.40 2.15
CA GLN A 296 -0.20 -12.79 3.16
C GLN A 296 -1.13 -13.89 2.64
N GLU A 297 -1.54 -14.81 3.52
CA GLU A 297 -2.60 -15.78 3.24
C GLU A 297 -3.95 -15.02 3.14
N ARG A 298 -4.75 -15.29 2.10
CA ARG A 298 -5.90 -14.45 1.75
C ARG A 298 -7.07 -14.53 2.74
N ARG A 299 -7.24 -15.66 3.40
CA ARG A 299 -8.33 -15.99 4.31
C ARG A 299 -8.03 -15.57 5.75
N SER A 300 -6.88 -15.96 6.31
CA SER A 300 -6.45 -15.63 7.67
C SER A 300 -5.85 -14.24 7.76
N GLY A 301 -5.23 -13.75 6.68
CA GLY A 301 -4.42 -12.54 6.69
C GLY A 301 -3.03 -12.73 7.28
N ASP A 302 -2.66 -13.95 7.68
CA ASP A 302 -1.34 -14.23 8.22
C ASP A 302 -0.27 -13.84 7.20
N VAL A 303 0.67 -13.00 7.62
CA VAL A 303 1.81 -12.59 6.79
C VAL A 303 2.89 -13.65 6.88
N VAL A 304 3.27 -14.21 5.73
CA VAL A 304 4.18 -15.37 5.66
C VAL A 304 5.58 -14.99 5.18
N GLN A 305 5.73 -13.86 4.50
CA GLN A 305 7.01 -13.34 4.01
C GLN A 305 6.97 -11.81 3.89
N VAL A 306 8.10 -11.17 4.17
CA VAL A 306 8.25 -9.70 4.12
C VAL A 306 9.64 -9.35 3.61
N VAL A 307 9.72 -8.39 2.71
CA VAL A 307 10.97 -7.78 2.25
C VAL A 307 10.86 -6.27 2.34
N ARG A 308 11.85 -5.64 2.98
CA ARG A 308 11.95 -4.19 3.11
C ARG A 308 13.22 -3.70 2.41
N LEU A 309 13.10 -2.62 1.64
CA LEU A 309 14.20 -1.94 0.95
C LEU A 309 14.20 -0.44 1.27
N PRO A 310 15.14 0.05 2.08
CA PRO A 310 15.39 1.49 2.21
C PRO A 310 15.83 2.08 0.87
N LEU A 311 15.21 3.18 0.45
CA LEU A 311 15.43 3.78 -0.86
C LEU A 311 16.63 4.75 -0.91
N ALA A 312 17.15 5.18 0.24
CA ALA A 312 18.27 6.12 0.36
C ALA A 312 19.49 5.74 -0.50
N ALA A 313 19.93 4.49 -0.39
CA ALA A 313 21.09 3.98 -1.15
C ALA A 313 20.71 3.51 -2.57
N CYS A 314 19.42 3.28 -2.80
CA CYS A 314 18.88 2.71 -4.03
C CYS A 314 18.70 3.77 -5.11
N LEU A 315 18.14 4.91 -4.73
CA LEU A 315 17.73 5.99 -5.64
C LEU A 315 18.63 7.22 -5.52
N ALA A 316 19.82 7.06 -4.94
CA ALA A 316 20.83 8.11 -4.91
C ALA A 316 21.08 8.61 -6.33
N ASP A 317 20.86 9.91 -6.54
CA ASP A 317 21.08 10.56 -7.82
C ASP A 317 22.58 10.38 -8.19
N PRO A 318 22.92 9.73 -9.32
CA PRO A 318 24.30 9.64 -9.76
C PRO A 318 24.96 11.03 -9.93
N GLY A 319 24.16 12.10 -10.08
CA GLY A 319 24.63 13.49 -10.11
C GLY A 319 25.10 14.08 -8.78
N GLN A 320 24.74 13.50 -7.62
CA GLN A 320 25.22 13.95 -6.31
C GLN A 320 26.54 13.29 -5.89
N ALA A 321 26.79 12.04 -6.32
CA ALA A 321 28.02 11.32 -5.99
C ALA A 321 29.29 11.95 -6.60
N VAL A 322 29.15 12.75 -7.67
CA VAL A 322 30.27 13.48 -8.31
C VAL A 322 30.61 14.77 -7.56
N ARG A 323 29.63 15.40 -6.88
CA ARG A 323 29.86 16.66 -6.15
C ARG A 323 30.59 16.45 -4.82
N SER A 324 30.39 15.32 -4.15
CA SER A 324 31.12 15.00 -2.91
C SER A 324 32.57 14.59 -3.15
N ARG A 325 32.92 14.03 -4.31
CA ARG A 325 34.33 13.72 -4.66
C ARG A 325 35.13 14.94 -5.16
N GLY A 326 34.46 16.03 -5.55
CA GLY A 326 35.12 17.27 -5.98
C GLY A 326 35.47 18.24 -4.85
N ALA A 327 34.92 18.05 -3.65
CA ALA A 327 35.16 18.91 -2.50
C ALA A 327 36.29 18.43 -1.58
N GLU A 328 36.70 17.16 -1.67
CA GLU A 328 37.74 16.56 -0.80
C GLU A 328 39.15 16.56 -1.43
N GLN A 329 39.34 17.28 -2.54
CA GLN A 329 40.64 17.43 -3.24
C GLN A 329 41.10 18.88 -3.36
N ARG A 330 40.51 19.78 -2.58
CA ARG A 330 41.00 21.15 -2.37
C ARG A 330 40.92 21.48 -0.89
N ASP A 331 41.84 20.91 -0.13
CA ASP A 331 42.49 21.53 1.05
C ASP A 331 43.81 20.80 1.32
#